data_AF-A0A7R9PMK9-F1
#
_entry.id   AF-A0A7R9PMK9-F1
#
_cell.length_a   1.000
_cell.length_b   1.000
_cell.length_c   1.000
_cell.angle_alpha   90.00
_cell.angle_beta   90.00
_cell.angle_gamma   90.00
#
_symmetry.space_group_name_H-M   'P 1'
#
loop_
_entity.id
_entity.type
_entity.pdbx_description
1 polymer ?
#
loop_
_entity_poly.entity_id
_entity_poly.type
_entity_poly.pdbx_seq_one_letter_code
_entity_poly.pdbx_strand_id
1 'polypeptide(L)'
;MHNLVKKPKQQKWRQFIKEDQLPHLLFYGPPGTGKTSTILACAKQLYSPEKFSQMENIALVVHSLESVRLKNSLKTLSVDLYLRLWKVECRCYPYLQKLLLEPASNERNDQTWEFEVARAVAISNICKTRPELYGEELVILLSQILNNCGDTWGSLPSSIALQGITSLCKAGIADIASTWRALAPKLSRDKRTAVVVSLCEFFAAIPSLHTPSIDYEKLVIEASTKLWIYVSTSNQLEVITAALRALSKFNLENLTLKSLPECYRQKLKLPSSYAKTPVDAARRPEDVLPYIPGECWIQLLQNIKPEALDAAGDMLACWIKVELTVYHSGMYQITGRGEPANYNHLHHRSICQAVTNYLCNQTQGTSQDVTRQCFRIISQSFTKPLPPLNWSFLQKFLDQSSEIRMHCLVVAARQAKISPSARRFMEGFLGSFKPSMDNKVDIVNLFTHLSDLCVGVPPNHLKPFIEKCLCFALENSAILEGKELV
;
A
#
# COMPACT_ATOMS: atom_id res chain seq x y z
N MET A 1 52.42 12.68 1.13
CA MET A 1 52.67 13.92 1.91
C MET A 1 51.82 15.06 1.34
N HIS A 2 50.51 15.10 1.61
CA HIS A 2 49.68 16.27 1.29
C HIS A 2 49.51 17.10 2.56
N ASN A 3 50.40 18.07 2.75
CA ASN A 3 50.27 19.08 3.80
C ASN A 3 49.10 20.01 3.42
N LEU A 4 47.92 19.71 3.98
CA LEU A 4 46.83 20.67 4.08
C LEU A 4 47.32 21.84 4.94
N VAL A 5 47.66 22.94 4.27
CA VAL A 5 47.87 24.25 4.90
C VAL A 5 46.57 24.63 5.61
N LYS A 6 46.48 24.28 6.90
CA LYS A 6 45.35 24.65 7.75
C LYS A 6 45.36 26.17 7.84
N LYS A 7 44.27 26.80 7.38
CA LYS A 7 44.11 28.27 7.37
C LYS A 7 44.43 28.82 8.77
N PRO A 8 45.26 29.88 8.89
CA PRO A 8 45.81 30.35 10.18
C PRO A 8 44.74 30.73 11.22
N LYS A 9 43.53 31.11 10.76
CA LYS A 9 42.38 31.36 11.65
C LYS A 9 41.98 30.09 12.42
N GLN A 10 41.84 28.93 11.76
CA GLN A 10 41.40 27.67 12.38
C GLN A 10 42.35 27.14 13.47
N GLN A 11 43.65 27.46 13.40
CA GLN A 11 44.61 27.10 14.46
C GLN A 11 44.45 27.99 15.70
N LYS A 12 44.34 29.32 15.54
CA LYS A 12 44.09 30.24 16.68
C LYS A 12 42.77 29.92 17.41
N TRP A 13 41.72 29.52 16.69
CA TRP A 13 40.43 29.13 17.28
C TRP A 13 40.53 27.91 18.21
N ARG A 14 41.27 26.88 17.80
CA ARG A 14 41.46 25.67 18.62
C ARG A 14 42.27 25.96 19.87
N GLN A 15 43.14 26.95 19.82
CA GLN A 15 43.92 27.42 20.96
C GLN A 15 43.03 28.16 21.97
N PHE A 16 42.17 29.08 21.51
CA PHE A 16 41.21 29.78 22.37
C PHE A 16 40.21 28.85 23.08
N ILE A 17 39.76 27.78 22.42
CA ILE A 17 38.91 26.74 23.05
C ILE A 17 39.67 25.95 24.13
N LYS A 18 40.98 25.71 23.93
CA LYS A 18 41.81 25.03 24.94
C LYS A 18 42.14 25.91 26.15
N GLU A 19 42.19 27.22 25.94
CA GLU A 19 42.52 28.23 26.96
C GLU A 19 41.27 28.75 27.69
N ASP A 20 40.08 28.22 27.39
CA ASP A 20 38.76 28.63 27.94
C ASP A 20 38.48 30.14 27.82
N GLN A 21 39.07 30.78 26.80
CA GLN A 21 38.96 32.21 26.55
C GLN A 21 38.34 32.43 25.17
N LEU A 22 37.05 32.82 25.14
CA LEU A 22 36.37 33.26 23.92
C LEU A 22 36.38 34.80 23.87
N PRO A 23 37.15 35.42 22.96
CA PRO A 23 37.25 36.88 22.92
C PRO A 23 35.89 37.49 22.55
N HIS A 24 35.45 38.45 23.35
CA HIS A 24 34.12 39.11 23.28
C HIS A 24 33.86 39.81 21.94
N LEU A 25 34.90 40.00 21.13
CA LEU A 25 34.88 40.66 19.81
C LEU A 25 34.50 39.74 18.64
N LEU A 26 34.23 38.45 18.86
CA LEU A 26 33.87 37.51 17.78
C LEU A 26 32.59 37.89 17.03
N PHE A 27 31.67 38.51 17.74
CA PHE A 27 30.31 38.76 17.26
C PHE A 27 30.07 40.23 16.91
N TYR A 28 31.13 41.05 16.91
CA TYR A 28 31.04 42.44 16.50
C TYR A 28 31.50 42.59 15.04
N GLY A 29 30.63 43.13 14.18
CA GLY A 29 30.96 43.47 12.80
C GLY A 29 29.76 43.51 11.85
N PRO A 30 29.93 44.03 10.61
CA PRO A 30 28.86 44.23 9.63
C PRO A 30 28.09 42.95 9.25
N PRO A 31 26.82 43.00 8.81
CA PRO A 31 26.09 41.84 8.31
C PRO A 31 26.87 41.14 7.16
N GLY A 32 26.83 39.80 7.11
CA GLY A 32 27.56 39.01 6.11
C GLY A 32 28.96 38.53 6.50
N THR A 33 29.52 38.96 7.64
CA THR A 33 30.87 38.53 8.09
C THR A 33 30.95 37.13 8.71
N GLY A 34 29.94 36.29 8.49
CA GLY A 34 29.95 34.89 8.93
C GLY A 34 29.83 34.67 10.44
N LYS A 35 29.40 35.66 11.23
CA LYS A 35 29.22 35.55 12.69
C LYS A 35 28.28 34.41 13.08
N THR A 36 27.09 34.37 12.46
CA THR A 36 26.08 33.32 12.69
C THR A 36 26.61 31.95 12.29
N SER A 37 27.34 31.86 11.18
CA SER A 37 27.99 30.62 10.74
C SER A 37 29.14 30.19 11.65
N THR A 38 29.84 31.16 12.26
CA THR A 38 30.98 30.93 13.15
C THR A 38 30.50 30.47 14.53
N ILE A 39 29.47 31.09 15.13
CA ILE A 39 28.88 30.60 16.38
C ILE A 39 28.26 29.21 16.19
N LEU A 40 27.63 28.94 15.04
CA LEU A 40 27.06 27.60 14.76
C LEU A 40 28.16 26.54 14.63
N ALA A 41 29.27 26.87 13.97
CA ALA A 41 30.42 25.98 13.84
C ALA A 41 31.12 25.74 15.19
N CYS A 42 31.27 26.79 16.02
CA CYS A 42 31.76 26.69 17.39
C CYS A 42 30.85 25.83 18.26
N ALA A 43 29.53 26.05 18.19
CA ALA A 43 28.55 25.27 18.93
C ALA A 43 28.60 23.79 18.53
N LYS A 44 28.68 23.48 17.23
CA LYS A 44 28.81 22.08 16.74
C LYS A 44 30.14 21.41 17.13
N GLN A 45 31.18 22.19 17.42
CA GLN A 45 32.50 21.67 17.78
C GLN A 45 32.70 21.54 19.30
N LEU A 46 32.04 22.40 20.09
CA LEU A 46 32.01 22.35 21.57
C LEU A 46 30.97 21.36 22.07
N TYR A 47 29.80 21.36 21.42
CA TYR A 47 28.67 20.50 21.68
C TYR A 47 28.59 19.46 20.55
N SER A 48 29.05 18.23 20.81
CA SER A 48 28.69 17.06 19.99
C SER A 48 27.15 17.01 19.84
N PRO A 49 26.58 16.36 18.81
CA PRO A 49 25.13 16.17 18.70
C PRO A 49 24.49 15.62 20.00
N GLU A 50 25.27 14.82 20.74
CA GLU A 50 24.94 14.26 22.06
C GLU A 50 24.87 15.31 23.19
N LYS A 51 25.60 16.43 23.08
CA LYS A 51 25.58 17.53 24.06
C LYS A 51 24.49 18.57 23.80
N PHE A 52 23.79 18.51 22.66
CA PHE A 52 22.56 19.28 22.45
C PHE A 52 21.46 18.86 23.45
N SER A 53 21.54 17.62 23.96
CA SER A 53 20.67 17.05 25.01
C SER A 53 21.09 17.43 26.44
N GLN A 54 22.08 18.32 26.63
CA GLN A 54 22.41 18.85 27.96
C GLN A 54 21.27 19.76 28.47
N MET A 55 20.82 19.54 29.72
CA MET A 55 19.60 20.14 30.30
C MET A 55 19.54 21.67 30.23
N GLU A 56 20.68 22.36 30.25
CA GLU A 56 20.75 23.82 30.25
C GLU A 56 20.26 24.44 28.93
N ASN A 57 20.50 23.78 27.79
CA ASN A 57 20.04 24.25 26.47
C ASN A 57 18.54 24.01 26.27
N ILE A 58 17.99 22.96 26.89
CA ILE A 58 16.57 22.63 26.81
C ILE A 58 15.73 23.74 27.44
N ALA A 59 16.15 24.29 28.57
CA ALA A 59 15.46 25.41 29.22
C ALA A 59 15.39 26.66 28.33
N LEU A 60 16.49 27.00 27.65
CA LEU A 60 16.55 28.13 26.71
C LEU A 60 15.63 27.93 25.49
N VAL A 61 15.61 26.71 24.95
CA VAL A 61 14.73 26.34 23.83
C VAL A 61 13.26 26.41 24.26
N VAL A 62 12.90 25.82 25.39
CA VAL A 62 11.53 25.86 25.93
C VAL A 62 11.10 27.30 26.20
N HIS A 63 11.95 28.14 26.81
CA HIS A 63 11.64 29.54 27.04
C HIS A 63 11.39 30.30 25.72
N SER A 64 12.20 30.04 24.70
CA SER A 64 12.02 30.62 23.37
C SER A 64 10.70 30.17 22.74
N LEU A 65 10.35 28.89 22.84
CA LEU A 65 9.08 28.36 22.33
C LEU A 65 7.87 28.91 23.09
N GLU A 66 7.97 29.10 24.41
CA GLU A 66 6.88 29.70 25.19
C GLU A 66 6.63 31.16 24.77
N SER A 67 7.67 31.91 24.43
CA SER A 67 7.51 33.27 23.88
C SER A 67 6.78 33.28 22.51
N VAL A 68 6.95 32.24 21.70
CA VAL A 68 6.24 32.06 20.43
C VAL A 68 4.79 31.66 20.67
N ARG A 69 4.54 30.77 21.63
CA ARG A 69 3.20 30.29 22.01
C ARG A 69 2.26 31.42 22.45
N LEU A 70 2.78 32.44 23.12
CA LEU A 70 1.99 33.61 23.54
C LEU A 70 1.34 34.37 22.37
N LYS A 71 1.83 34.16 21.13
CA LYS A 71 1.24 34.75 19.93
C LYS A 71 0.23 33.78 19.31
N ASN A 72 -1.07 34.11 19.40
CA ASN A 72 -2.17 33.28 18.89
C ASN A 72 -2.02 32.89 17.40
N SER A 73 -1.46 33.78 16.56
CA SER A 73 -1.22 33.52 15.14
C SER A 73 -0.17 32.45 14.85
N LEU A 74 0.64 32.07 15.84
CA LEU A 74 1.73 31.09 15.71
C LEU A 74 1.45 29.81 16.51
N LYS A 75 0.20 29.57 16.94
CA LYS A 75 -0.17 28.35 17.68
C LYS A 75 0.13 27.08 16.88
N THR A 76 -0.24 27.05 15.60
CA THR A 76 0.02 25.92 14.69
C THR A 76 1.52 25.60 14.60
N LEU A 77 2.36 26.63 14.43
CA LEU A 77 3.81 26.49 14.41
C LEU A 77 4.35 26.03 15.78
N SER A 78 3.77 26.53 16.87
CA SER A 78 4.15 26.14 18.23
C SER A 78 3.91 24.64 18.47
N VAL A 79 2.76 24.10 18.03
CA VAL A 79 2.48 22.64 18.08
C VAL A 79 3.60 21.86 17.38
N ASP A 80 3.95 22.23 16.14
CA ASP A 80 4.96 21.53 15.35
C ASP A 80 6.35 21.61 15.99
N LEU A 81 6.76 22.78 16.48
CA LEU A 81 8.06 22.96 17.13
C LEU A 81 8.15 22.16 18.43
N TYR A 82 7.11 22.16 19.26
CA TYR A 82 7.06 21.34 20.48
C TYR A 82 7.05 19.85 20.17
N LEU A 83 6.37 19.42 19.10
CA LEU A 83 6.40 18.03 18.63
C LEU A 83 7.81 17.60 18.19
N ARG A 84 8.51 18.45 17.44
CA ARG A 84 9.91 18.18 17.03
C ARG A 84 10.85 18.15 18.24
N LEU A 85 10.66 19.06 19.20
CA LEU A 85 11.43 19.07 20.44
C LEU A 85 11.21 17.77 21.21
N TRP A 86 9.96 17.32 21.38
CA TRP A 86 9.63 16.08 22.08
C TRP A 86 10.26 14.83 21.43
N LYS A 87 10.36 14.79 20.09
CA LYS A 87 11.04 13.70 19.37
C LYS A 87 12.53 13.60 19.68
N VAL A 88 13.18 14.73 19.99
CA VAL A 88 14.60 14.78 20.38
C VAL A 88 14.74 14.55 21.89
N GLU A 89 13.88 15.16 22.69
CA GLU A 89 13.93 15.15 24.15
C GLU A 89 12.55 14.89 24.76
N CYS A 90 12.35 13.69 25.28
CA CYS A 90 11.03 13.21 25.66
C CYS A 90 10.53 13.81 26.98
N ARG A 91 11.45 14.32 27.82
CA ARG A 91 11.12 15.05 29.05
C ARG A 91 10.32 16.33 28.78
N CYS A 92 10.33 16.84 27.53
CA CYS A 92 9.57 18.01 27.13
C CYS A 92 8.08 17.73 26.84
N TYR A 93 7.62 16.49 26.98
CA TYR A 93 6.21 16.12 26.75
C TYR A 93 5.20 16.99 27.53
N PRO A 94 5.40 17.34 28.82
CA PRO A 94 4.42 18.13 29.58
C PRO A 94 4.11 19.50 28.94
N TYR A 95 5.10 20.13 28.30
CA TYR A 95 4.89 21.40 27.59
C TYR A 95 4.02 21.22 26.35
N LEU A 96 4.25 20.15 25.60
CA LEU A 96 3.44 19.78 24.44
C LEU A 96 2.03 19.39 24.88
N GLN A 97 1.89 18.57 25.91
CA GLN A 97 0.60 18.13 26.46
C GLN A 97 -0.26 19.31 26.89
N LYS A 98 0.32 20.28 27.60
CA LYS A 98 -0.38 21.51 28.00
C LYS A 98 -0.96 22.25 26.81
N LEU A 99 -0.24 22.27 25.69
CA LEU A 99 -0.65 22.94 24.45
C LEU A 99 -1.72 22.13 23.70
N LEU A 100 -1.65 20.80 23.71
CA LEU A 100 -2.66 19.92 23.10
C LEU A 100 -4.01 19.95 23.85
N LEU A 101 -3.98 20.17 25.17
CA LEU A 101 -5.16 20.29 26.02
C LEU A 101 -5.85 21.67 25.94
N GLU A 102 -5.22 22.67 25.31
CA GLU A 102 -5.86 23.97 25.13
C GLU A 102 -7.11 23.82 24.26
N PRO A 103 -8.26 24.40 24.67
CA PRO A 103 -9.44 24.44 23.82
C PRO A 103 -9.14 25.24 22.56
N ALA A 104 -9.65 24.79 21.41
CA ALA A 104 -9.68 25.66 20.23
C ALA A 104 -10.50 26.89 20.59
N SER A 105 -10.00 28.07 20.24
CA SER A 105 -10.70 29.32 20.48
C SER A 105 -12.11 29.26 19.88
N ASN A 106 -13.13 29.59 20.67
CA ASN A 106 -14.54 29.57 20.26
C ASN A 106 -14.85 30.59 19.14
N GLU A 107 -13.93 31.52 18.86
CA GLU A 107 -14.02 32.43 17.73
C GLU A 107 -13.66 31.67 16.46
N ARG A 108 -14.65 31.48 15.57
CA ARG A 108 -14.48 30.96 14.21
C ARG A 108 -13.66 31.93 13.35
N ASN A 109 -12.38 32.06 13.66
CA ASN A 109 -11.38 32.70 12.80
C ASN A 109 -10.83 31.65 11.84
N ASP A 110 -10.42 32.03 10.63
CA ASP A 110 -9.87 31.14 9.59
C ASP A 110 -8.68 30.27 10.07
N GLN A 111 -8.04 30.60 11.20
CA GLN A 111 -6.92 29.85 11.79
C GLN A 111 -7.34 28.70 12.74
N THR A 112 -8.63 28.57 13.09
CA THR A 112 -9.10 27.56 14.05
C THR A 112 -8.99 26.13 13.52
N TRP A 113 -9.33 25.89 12.26
CA TRP A 113 -9.22 24.55 11.67
C TRP A 113 -7.75 24.14 11.45
N GLU A 114 -6.85 25.08 11.17
CA GLU A 114 -5.41 24.80 11.01
C GLU A 114 -4.78 24.31 12.32
N PHE A 115 -5.16 24.95 13.43
CA PHE A 115 -4.75 24.52 14.76
C PHE A 115 -5.27 23.12 15.08
N GLU A 116 -6.54 22.84 14.77
CA GLU A 116 -7.13 21.51 14.94
C GLU A 116 -6.42 20.43 14.11
N VAL A 117 -6.05 20.75 12.88
CA VAL A 117 -5.25 19.85 12.03
C VAL A 117 -3.87 19.61 12.66
N ALA A 118 -3.15 20.65 13.06
CA ALA A 118 -1.83 20.50 13.68
C ALA A 118 -1.91 19.70 14.98
N ARG A 119 -2.94 19.93 15.80
CA ARG A 119 -3.23 19.17 17.01
C ARG A 119 -3.48 17.69 16.70
N ALA A 120 -4.33 17.38 15.73
CA ALA A 120 -4.59 16.00 15.30
C ALA A 120 -3.32 15.31 14.79
N VAL A 121 -2.51 15.99 13.98
CA VAL A 121 -1.22 15.48 13.47
C VAL A 121 -0.24 15.21 14.60
N ALA A 122 -0.12 16.13 15.56
CA ALA A 122 0.77 15.95 16.70
C ALA A 122 0.36 14.76 17.55
N ILE A 123 -0.92 14.65 17.91
CA ILE A 123 -1.44 13.51 18.68
C ILE A 123 -1.24 12.20 17.91
N SER A 124 -1.60 12.15 16.63
CA SER A 124 -1.42 10.95 15.79
C SER A 124 0.06 10.53 15.69
N ASN A 125 0.98 11.49 15.58
CA ASN A 125 2.42 11.21 15.59
C ASN A 125 2.92 10.69 16.93
N ILE A 126 2.40 11.20 18.05
CA ILE A 126 2.74 10.69 19.38
C ILE A 126 2.29 9.23 19.51
N CYS A 127 1.04 8.94 19.12
CA CYS A 127 0.50 7.57 19.10
C CYS A 127 1.31 6.62 18.22
N LYS A 128 1.86 7.07 17.09
CA LYS A 128 2.69 6.24 16.20
C LYS A 128 4.10 6.01 16.74
N THR A 129 4.66 6.98 17.47
CA THR A 129 6.08 6.93 17.89
C THR A 129 6.25 6.21 19.22
N ARG A 130 5.39 6.53 20.21
CA ARG A 130 5.45 5.96 21.57
C ARG A 130 4.05 5.71 22.09
N PRO A 131 3.33 4.73 21.52
CA PRO A 131 1.98 4.40 21.95
C PRO A 131 1.97 4.07 23.46
N GLU A 132 2.91 3.24 23.94
CA GLU A 132 2.89 2.67 25.30
C GLU A 132 2.92 3.70 26.44
N LEU A 133 3.54 4.87 26.22
CA LEU A 133 3.73 5.87 27.28
C LEU A 133 2.56 6.86 27.40
N TYR A 134 1.93 7.19 26.28
CA TYR A 134 0.97 8.31 26.21
C TYR A 134 -0.39 7.90 25.63
N GLY A 135 -0.50 6.70 25.08
CA GLY A 135 -1.63 6.28 24.26
C GLY A 135 -2.97 6.36 24.96
N GLU A 136 -3.07 5.91 26.22
CA GLU A 136 -4.32 5.88 26.98
C GLU A 136 -4.94 7.29 27.16
N GLU A 137 -4.13 8.26 27.58
CA GLU A 137 -4.58 9.65 27.76
C GLU A 137 -4.99 10.30 26.43
N LEU A 138 -4.28 9.97 25.35
CA LEU A 138 -4.51 10.54 24.03
C LEU A 138 -5.80 10.03 23.37
N VAL A 139 -6.37 8.89 23.79
CA VAL A 139 -7.67 8.39 23.30
C VAL A 139 -8.77 9.42 23.53
N ILE A 140 -8.77 10.08 24.70
CA ILE A 140 -9.76 11.10 25.05
C ILE A 140 -9.66 12.30 24.11
N LEU A 141 -8.43 12.76 23.84
CA LEU A 141 -8.20 13.90 22.93
C LEU A 141 -8.59 13.56 21.49
N LEU A 142 -8.29 12.35 21.02
CA LEU A 142 -8.70 11.88 19.69
C LEU A 142 -10.23 11.81 19.58
N SER A 143 -10.91 11.33 20.62
CA SER A 143 -12.38 11.31 20.68
C SER A 143 -12.97 12.73 20.70
N GLN A 144 -12.36 13.67 21.42
CA GLN A 144 -12.76 15.08 21.41
C GLN A 144 -12.63 15.70 20.03
N ILE A 145 -11.54 15.44 19.29
CA ILE A 145 -11.38 15.92 17.91
C ILE A 145 -12.49 15.36 17.02
N LEU A 146 -12.75 14.05 17.10
CA LEU A 146 -13.85 13.44 16.34
C LEU A 146 -15.20 14.05 16.70
N ASN A 147 -15.41 14.41 17.97
CA ASN A 147 -16.63 15.04 18.46
C ASN A 147 -16.82 16.48 17.97
N ASN A 148 -15.76 17.28 17.99
CA ASN A 148 -15.79 18.69 17.63
C ASN A 148 -15.77 18.92 16.11
N CYS A 149 -15.16 18.01 15.35
CA CYS A 149 -14.93 18.17 13.90
C CYS A 149 -15.98 17.46 13.03
N GLY A 150 -17.26 17.73 13.26
CA GLY A 150 -18.37 17.16 12.47
C GLY A 150 -18.56 17.77 11.07
N ASP A 151 -18.07 18.99 10.85
CA ASP A 151 -18.33 19.77 9.64
C ASP A 151 -17.41 19.36 8.46
N THR A 152 -17.65 19.94 7.28
CA THR A 152 -16.84 19.73 6.06
C THR A 152 -15.36 20.04 6.30
N TRP A 153 -15.05 21.15 6.98
CA TRP A 153 -13.68 21.55 7.35
C TRP A 153 -13.04 20.61 8.38
N GLY A 154 -13.87 19.94 9.19
CA GLY A 154 -13.44 18.95 10.17
C GLY A 154 -13.08 17.58 9.58
N SER A 155 -13.17 17.41 8.25
CA SER A 155 -12.89 16.14 7.56
C SER A 155 -11.45 15.67 7.78
N LEU A 156 -10.47 16.58 7.64
CA LEU A 156 -9.05 16.26 7.77
C LEU A 156 -8.62 16.00 9.23
N PRO A 157 -8.98 16.83 10.22
CA PRO A 157 -8.72 16.50 11.62
C PRO A 157 -9.34 15.16 12.05
N SER A 158 -10.58 14.88 11.60
CA SER A 158 -11.27 13.63 11.92
C SER A 158 -10.58 12.41 11.31
N SER A 159 -10.13 12.51 10.05
CA SER A 159 -9.44 11.43 9.37
C SER A 159 -8.11 11.09 10.06
N ILE A 160 -7.33 12.11 10.42
CA ILE A 160 -6.06 11.95 11.14
C ILE A 160 -6.28 11.41 12.56
N ALA A 161 -7.33 11.88 13.24
CA ALA A 161 -7.68 11.38 14.56
C ALA A 161 -8.01 9.88 14.50
N LEU A 162 -8.78 9.45 13.50
CA LEU A 162 -9.09 8.04 13.29
C LEU A 162 -7.83 7.22 12.99
N GLN A 163 -6.90 7.74 12.19
CA GLN A 163 -5.58 7.08 11.97
C GLN A 163 -4.76 6.95 13.26
N GLY A 164 -4.84 7.95 14.14
CA GLY A 164 -4.24 7.90 15.48
C GLY A 164 -4.82 6.75 16.31
N ILE A 165 -6.15 6.65 16.36
CA ILE A 165 -6.87 5.56 17.02
C ILE A 165 -6.49 4.20 16.42
N THR A 166 -6.46 4.07 15.08
CA THR A 166 -6.02 2.84 14.41
C THR A 166 -4.61 2.44 14.82
N SER A 167 -3.70 3.41 15.01
CA SER A 167 -2.33 3.15 15.44
C SER A 167 -2.28 2.66 16.90
N LEU A 168 -3.12 3.21 17.78
CA LEU A 168 -3.26 2.73 19.16
C LEU A 168 -3.84 1.31 19.23
N CYS A 169 -4.83 0.99 18.38
CA CYS A 169 -5.34 -0.37 18.27
C CYS A 169 -4.26 -1.35 17.78
N LYS A 170 -3.46 -0.95 16.78
CA LYS A 170 -2.35 -1.77 16.28
C LYS A 170 -1.26 -2.01 17.33
N ALA A 171 -1.05 -1.06 18.23
CA ALA A 171 -0.11 -1.18 19.33
C ALA A 171 -0.67 -1.98 20.53
N GLY A 172 -1.93 -2.42 20.49
CA GLY A 172 -2.55 -3.20 21.57
C GLY A 172 -3.01 -2.39 22.78
N ILE A 173 -3.00 -1.05 22.71
CA ILE A 173 -3.39 -0.17 23.82
C ILE A 173 -4.89 -0.02 23.92
N ALA A 174 -5.56 0.02 22.76
CA ALA A 174 -7.01 0.10 22.67
C ALA A 174 -7.55 -1.14 21.98
N ASP A 175 -8.54 -1.80 22.60
CA ASP A 175 -9.21 -2.93 21.97
C ASP A 175 -10.05 -2.46 20.77
N ILE A 176 -9.90 -3.12 19.62
CA ILE A 176 -10.51 -2.69 18.36
C ILE A 176 -12.03 -2.84 18.36
N ALA A 177 -12.57 -3.86 19.04
CA ALA A 177 -14.00 -4.14 19.06
C ALA A 177 -14.77 -3.12 19.92
N SER A 178 -14.28 -2.84 21.13
CA SER A 178 -14.82 -1.80 22.01
C SER A 178 -14.67 -0.41 21.40
N THR A 179 -13.52 -0.12 20.78
CA THR A 179 -13.28 1.14 20.07
C THR A 179 -14.27 1.32 18.92
N TRP A 180 -14.48 0.28 18.08
CA TRP A 180 -15.47 0.36 17.01
C TRP A 180 -16.89 0.56 17.57
N ARG A 181 -17.26 -0.15 18.64
CA ARG A 181 -18.58 0.01 19.28
C ARG A 181 -18.85 1.45 19.73
N ALA A 182 -17.83 2.15 20.23
CA ALA A 182 -17.94 3.56 20.61
C ALA A 182 -18.03 4.51 19.40
N LEU A 183 -17.32 4.20 18.31
CA LEU A 183 -17.25 5.06 17.11
C LEU A 183 -18.38 4.81 16.11
N ALA A 184 -18.93 3.60 16.06
CA ALA A 184 -19.89 3.14 15.06
C ALA A 184 -21.15 4.01 14.95
N PRO A 185 -21.80 4.47 16.04
CA PRO A 185 -23.02 5.27 15.95
C PRO A 185 -22.82 6.58 15.15
N LYS A 186 -21.61 7.14 15.21
CA LYS A 186 -21.27 8.40 14.56
C LYS A 186 -20.69 8.18 13.16
N LEU A 187 -19.66 7.32 13.05
CA LEU A 187 -18.91 7.18 11.81
C LEU A 187 -19.63 6.33 10.75
N SER A 188 -20.57 5.46 11.14
CA SER A 188 -21.30 4.61 10.18
C SER A 188 -22.15 5.39 9.18
N ARG A 189 -22.52 6.63 9.50
CA ARG A 189 -23.35 7.51 8.66
C ARG A 189 -22.53 8.62 7.98
N ASP A 190 -21.22 8.68 8.23
CA ASP A 190 -20.36 9.72 7.67
C ASP A 190 -20.19 9.51 6.16
N LYS A 191 -20.25 10.60 5.40
CA LYS A 191 -20.15 10.62 3.94
C LYS A 191 -18.87 11.32 3.44
N ARG A 192 -18.08 11.91 4.35
CA ARG A 192 -16.88 12.68 3.98
C ARG A 192 -15.78 11.73 3.51
N THR A 193 -15.29 11.94 2.30
CA THR A 193 -14.32 11.04 1.61
C THR A 193 -13.12 10.69 2.50
N ALA A 194 -12.43 11.68 3.06
CA ALA A 194 -11.21 11.46 3.85
C ALA A 194 -11.46 10.62 5.12
N VAL A 195 -12.61 10.80 5.77
CA VAL A 195 -13.01 10.05 6.97
C VAL A 195 -13.34 8.62 6.60
N VAL A 196 -14.10 8.40 5.52
CA VAL A 196 -14.43 7.06 5.04
C VAL A 196 -13.19 6.29 4.58
N VAL A 197 -12.23 6.95 3.92
CA VAL A 197 -10.93 6.35 3.57
C VAL A 197 -10.18 5.91 4.82
N SER A 198 -10.10 6.77 5.85
CA SER A 198 -9.46 6.42 7.12
C SER A 198 -10.21 5.33 7.89
N LEU A 199 -11.54 5.27 7.73
CA LEU A 199 -12.36 4.20 8.28
C LEU A 199 -12.09 2.86 7.59
N CYS A 200 -11.86 2.87 6.27
CA CYS A 200 -11.41 1.67 5.56
C CYS A 200 -10.04 1.21 6.09
N GLU A 201 -9.11 2.13 6.38
CA GLU A 201 -7.82 1.80 7.01
C GLU A 201 -7.96 1.24 8.42
N PHE A 202 -8.91 1.75 9.21
CA PHE A 202 -9.26 1.21 10.52
C PHE A 202 -9.75 -0.24 10.39
N PHE A 203 -10.71 -0.52 9.50
CA PHE A 203 -11.19 -1.89 9.26
C PHE A 203 -10.10 -2.81 8.73
N ALA A 204 -9.19 -2.30 7.89
CA ALA A 204 -8.06 -3.05 7.37
C ALA A 204 -7.08 -3.52 8.47
N ALA A 205 -7.14 -2.96 9.68
CA ALA A 205 -6.33 -3.39 10.81
C ALA A 205 -6.93 -4.59 11.59
N ILE A 206 -8.24 -4.86 11.43
CA ILE A 206 -8.94 -5.92 12.16
C ILE A 206 -8.27 -7.29 11.96
N PRO A 207 -7.98 -7.76 10.71
CA PRO A 207 -7.44 -9.10 10.51
C PRO A 207 -6.07 -9.34 11.17
N SER A 208 -5.26 -8.28 11.32
CA SER A 208 -3.93 -8.37 11.95
C SER A 208 -3.97 -8.45 13.47
N LEU A 209 -5.08 -8.09 14.11
CA LEU A 209 -5.23 -8.00 15.56
C LEU A 209 -6.05 -9.17 16.12
N HIS A 210 -6.01 -10.33 15.45
CA HIS A 210 -6.87 -11.46 15.73
C HIS A 210 -6.97 -11.78 17.22
N THR A 211 -8.18 -11.57 17.77
CA THR A 211 -8.55 -11.98 19.12
C THR A 211 -9.65 -13.03 19.02
N PRO A 212 -9.47 -14.25 19.56
CA PRO A 212 -10.49 -15.29 19.52
C PRO A 212 -11.63 -14.94 20.48
N SER A 213 -12.59 -14.15 19.97
CA SER A 213 -13.77 -13.70 20.71
C SER A 213 -14.99 -13.67 19.79
N ILE A 214 -16.17 -13.97 20.33
CA ILE A 214 -17.44 -13.88 19.63
C ILE A 214 -17.68 -12.44 19.12
N ASP A 215 -17.23 -11.44 19.88
CA ASP A 215 -17.33 -10.04 19.49
C ASP A 215 -16.42 -9.71 18.29
N TYR A 216 -15.27 -10.38 18.17
CA TYR A 216 -14.36 -10.21 17.04
C TYR A 216 -14.97 -10.80 15.76
N GLU A 217 -15.58 -11.99 15.82
CA GLU A 217 -16.24 -12.59 14.65
C GLU A 217 -17.38 -11.70 14.12
N LYS A 218 -18.21 -11.17 15.03
CA LYS A 218 -19.25 -10.20 14.67
C LYS A 218 -18.66 -8.95 14.01
N LEU A 219 -17.57 -8.42 14.56
CA LEU A 219 -16.88 -7.25 14.02
C LEU A 219 -16.35 -7.51 12.60
N VAL A 220 -15.77 -8.69 12.34
CA VAL A 220 -15.27 -9.07 11.00
C VAL A 220 -16.41 -9.09 9.97
N ILE A 221 -17.57 -9.65 10.33
CA ILE A 221 -18.75 -9.69 9.45
C ILE A 221 -19.29 -8.27 9.22
N GLU A 222 -19.41 -7.46 10.27
CA GLU A 222 -19.87 -6.07 10.16
C GLU A 222 -18.93 -5.22 9.28
N ALA A 223 -17.62 -5.30 9.53
CA ALA A 223 -16.61 -4.55 8.79
C ALA A 223 -16.57 -4.97 7.31
N SER A 224 -16.54 -6.27 7.01
CA SER A 224 -16.56 -6.75 5.62
C SER A 224 -17.81 -6.32 4.88
N THR A 225 -18.99 -6.41 5.50
CA THR A 225 -20.25 -5.96 4.92
C THR A 225 -20.23 -4.45 4.64
N LYS A 226 -19.70 -3.63 5.56
CA LYS A 226 -19.55 -2.18 5.35
C LYS A 226 -18.59 -1.84 4.22
N LEU A 227 -17.44 -2.51 4.16
CA LEU A 227 -16.47 -2.31 3.08
C LEU A 227 -17.10 -2.62 1.71
N TRP A 228 -17.87 -3.70 1.61
CA TRP A 228 -18.58 -4.04 0.38
C TRP A 228 -19.66 -3.02 0.00
N ILE A 229 -20.40 -2.48 0.97
CA ILE A 229 -21.35 -1.39 0.73
C ILE A 229 -20.61 -0.16 0.16
N TYR A 230 -19.42 0.15 0.66
CA TYR A 230 -18.62 1.25 0.11
C TYR A 230 -18.17 0.96 -1.33
N VAL A 231 -17.79 -0.27 -1.66
CA VAL A 231 -17.45 -0.65 -3.04
C VAL A 231 -18.64 -0.51 -4.00
N SER A 232 -19.83 -0.94 -3.58
CA SER A 232 -21.02 -0.94 -4.45
C SER A 232 -21.71 0.42 -4.59
N THR A 233 -21.72 1.23 -3.53
CA THR A 233 -22.59 2.42 -3.44
C THR A 233 -21.83 3.74 -3.57
N SER A 234 -20.51 3.77 -3.32
CA SER A 234 -19.77 5.03 -3.29
C SER A 234 -19.58 5.61 -4.69
N ASN A 235 -19.66 6.94 -4.81
CA ASN A 235 -19.33 7.59 -6.08
C ASN A 235 -17.82 7.79 -6.26
N GLN A 236 -17.10 8.05 -5.17
CA GLN A 236 -15.70 8.46 -5.16
C GLN A 236 -14.75 7.27 -5.34
N LEU A 237 -13.81 7.38 -6.29
CA LEU A 237 -12.81 6.35 -6.58
C LEU A 237 -11.94 6.05 -5.35
N GLU A 238 -11.50 7.08 -4.63
CA GLU A 238 -10.63 6.95 -3.45
C GLU A 238 -11.23 6.02 -2.38
N VAL A 239 -12.54 6.14 -2.15
CA VAL A 239 -13.26 5.30 -1.18
C VAL A 239 -13.35 3.85 -1.66
N ILE A 240 -13.66 3.64 -2.94
CA ILE A 240 -13.74 2.29 -3.53
C ILE A 240 -12.37 1.61 -3.45
N THR A 241 -11.30 2.30 -3.87
CA THR A 241 -9.93 1.78 -3.82
C THR A 241 -9.48 1.49 -2.39
N ALA A 242 -9.78 2.39 -1.43
CA ALA A 242 -9.46 2.16 -0.02
C ALA A 242 -10.22 0.96 0.55
N ALA A 243 -11.50 0.79 0.20
CA ALA A 243 -12.30 -0.33 0.64
C ALA A 243 -11.81 -1.67 0.07
N LEU A 244 -11.46 -1.73 -1.22
CA LEU A 244 -10.86 -2.92 -1.86
C LEU A 244 -9.50 -3.28 -1.25
N ARG A 245 -8.66 -2.27 -0.98
CA ARG A 245 -7.37 -2.45 -0.29
C ARG A 245 -7.55 -2.93 1.16
N ALA A 246 -8.63 -2.53 1.82
CA ALA A 246 -8.96 -3.03 3.15
C ALA A 246 -9.40 -4.50 3.07
N LEU A 247 -10.31 -4.84 2.16
CA LEU A 247 -10.80 -6.20 1.91
C LEU A 247 -9.66 -7.17 1.56
N SER A 248 -8.65 -6.73 0.81
CA SER A 248 -7.50 -7.58 0.43
C SER A 248 -6.69 -8.11 1.63
N LYS A 249 -6.85 -7.53 2.82
CA LYS A 249 -6.21 -7.98 4.07
C LYS A 249 -7.04 -8.99 4.85
N PHE A 250 -8.32 -9.13 4.53
CA PHE A 250 -9.18 -10.13 5.17
C PHE A 250 -8.89 -11.51 4.59
N ASN A 251 -8.98 -12.54 5.43
CA ASN A 251 -8.95 -13.93 4.97
C ASN A 251 -10.29 -14.25 4.29
N LEU A 252 -10.22 -14.80 3.07
CA LEU A 252 -11.36 -15.22 2.28
C LEU A 252 -12.26 -16.22 3.01
N GLU A 253 -11.67 -17.06 3.87
CA GLU A 253 -12.41 -18.09 4.64
C GLU A 253 -13.36 -17.48 5.69
N ASN A 254 -13.11 -16.25 6.13
CA ASN A 254 -13.95 -15.54 7.09
C ASN A 254 -15.07 -14.75 6.40
N LEU A 255 -15.08 -14.69 5.07
CA LEU A 255 -16.07 -13.95 4.29
C LEU A 255 -17.22 -14.88 3.87
N THR A 256 -18.45 -14.48 4.16
CA THR A 256 -19.64 -15.23 3.78
C THR A 256 -20.24 -14.67 2.50
N LEU A 257 -20.95 -15.51 1.74
CA LEU A 257 -21.66 -15.08 0.53
C LEU A 257 -22.75 -14.02 0.82
N LYS A 258 -23.24 -13.94 2.07
CA LYS A 258 -24.18 -12.91 2.52
C LYS A 258 -23.55 -11.52 2.67
N SER A 259 -22.23 -11.45 2.91
CA SER A 259 -21.51 -10.18 3.00
C SER A 259 -21.32 -9.50 1.63
N LEU A 260 -21.43 -10.28 0.54
CA LEU A 260 -21.29 -9.79 -0.82
C LEU A 260 -22.58 -9.10 -1.31
N PRO A 261 -22.46 -7.92 -1.94
CA PRO A 261 -23.59 -7.23 -2.57
C PRO A 261 -24.26 -8.07 -3.65
N GLU A 262 -25.57 -7.86 -3.83
CA GLU A 262 -26.40 -8.62 -4.78
C GLU A 262 -25.94 -8.50 -6.23
N CYS A 263 -25.30 -7.38 -6.58
CA CYS A 263 -24.75 -7.14 -7.91
C CYS A 263 -23.60 -8.08 -8.29
N TYR A 264 -22.97 -8.77 -7.33
CA TYR A 264 -21.82 -9.66 -7.59
C TYR A 264 -22.12 -11.15 -7.37
N ARG A 265 -23.36 -11.50 -7.06
CA ARG A 265 -23.79 -12.89 -6.75
C ARG A 265 -24.95 -13.35 -7.64
N GLN A 266 -25.01 -12.83 -8.86
CA GLN A 266 -26.09 -13.14 -9.80
C GLN A 266 -25.87 -14.49 -10.47
N LYS A 267 -26.95 -15.22 -10.79
CA LYS A 267 -26.91 -16.45 -11.60
C LYS A 267 -25.93 -17.54 -11.09
N LEU A 268 -25.73 -17.63 -9.78
CA LEU A 268 -24.88 -18.68 -9.19
C LEU A 268 -25.56 -20.05 -9.32
N LYS A 269 -24.80 -21.04 -9.79
CA LYS A 269 -25.24 -22.44 -9.84
C LYS A 269 -24.76 -23.17 -8.59
N LEU A 270 -25.65 -23.94 -7.97
CA LEU A 270 -25.26 -24.82 -6.87
C LEU A 270 -24.44 -26.00 -7.42
N PRO A 271 -23.30 -26.34 -6.79
CA PRO A 271 -22.56 -27.56 -7.13
C PRO A 271 -23.43 -28.79 -6.94
N SER A 272 -23.20 -29.84 -7.75
CA SER A 272 -23.94 -31.10 -7.69
C SER A 272 -23.90 -31.78 -6.32
N SER A 273 -22.87 -31.51 -5.51
CA SER A 273 -22.76 -31.98 -4.12
C SER A 273 -23.84 -31.41 -3.18
N TYR A 274 -24.30 -30.18 -3.45
CA TYR A 274 -25.31 -29.47 -2.66
C TYR A 274 -26.69 -29.46 -3.34
N ALA A 275 -26.79 -29.91 -4.58
CA ALA A 275 -28.02 -30.02 -5.37
C ALA A 275 -28.39 -31.49 -5.64
N LYS A 276 -28.39 -32.33 -4.58
CA LYS A 276 -28.71 -33.76 -4.70
C LYS A 276 -30.20 -34.02 -4.97
N THR A 277 -31.07 -33.12 -4.52
CA THR A 277 -32.51 -33.18 -4.78
C THR A 277 -33.00 -31.91 -5.50
N PRO A 278 -34.13 -31.96 -6.23
CA PRO A 278 -34.73 -30.78 -6.85
C PRO A 278 -35.09 -29.69 -5.83
N VAL A 279 -35.40 -30.08 -4.59
CA VAL A 279 -35.72 -29.16 -3.49
C VAL A 279 -34.46 -28.46 -2.98
N ASP A 280 -33.33 -29.16 -2.91
CA ASP A 280 -32.05 -28.56 -2.52
C ASP A 280 -31.51 -27.61 -3.60
N ALA A 281 -31.75 -27.94 -4.88
CA ALA A 281 -31.41 -27.08 -6.01
C ALA A 281 -32.21 -25.76 -6.07
N ALA A 282 -33.38 -25.71 -5.41
CA ALA A 282 -34.22 -24.51 -5.32
C ALA A 282 -33.84 -23.57 -4.17
N ARG A 283 -32.95 -24.00 -3.26
CA ARG A 283 -32.48 -23.14 -2.16
C ARG A 283 -31.56 -22.04 -2.68
N ARG A 284 -31.57 -20.88 -2.00
CA ARG A 284 -30.70 -19.77 -2.37
C ARG A 284 -29.24 -20.15 -2.09
N PRO A 285 -28.31 -19.90 -3.02
CA PRO A 285 -26.89 -20.21 -2.82
C PRO A 285 -26.29 -19.59 -1.55
N GLU A 286 -26.78 -18.41 -1.15
CA GLU A 286 -26.37 -17.67 0.05
C GLU A 286 -26.64 -18.37 1.38
N ASP A 287 -27.61 -19.28 1.43
CA ASP A 287 -28.00 -20.00 2.64
C ASP A 287 -27.36 -21.39 2.73
N VAL A 288 -26.80 -21.88 1.61
CA VAL A 288 -26.30 -23.25 1.49
C VAL A 288 -24.78 -23.30 1.39
N LEU A 289 -24.17 -22.32 0.70
CA LEU A 289 -22.73 -22.31 0.46
C LEU A 289 -21.97 -21.65 1.62
N PRO A 290 -21.04 -22.36 2.29
CA PRO A 290 -20.21 -21.78 3.35
C PRO A 290 -19.03 -20.96 2.80
N TYR A 291 -18.90 -20.83 1.48
CA TYR A 291 -17.81 -20.13 0.80
C TYR A 291 -18.36 -19.25 -0.32
N ILE A 292 -17.52 -18.34 -0.83
CA ILE A 292 -17.83 -17.52 -1.99
C ILE A 292 -17.36 -18.24 -3.26
N PRO A 293 -18.25 -18.56 -4.21
CA PRO A 293 -17.86 -19.15 -5.50
C PRO A 293 -16.94 -18.24 -6.31
N GLY A 294 -16.01 -18.84 -7.04
CA GLY A 294 -15.05 -18.10 -7.85
C GLY A 294 -15.69 -17.22 -8.93
N GLU A 295 -16.87 -17.59 -9.43
CA GLU A 295 -17.62 -16.82 -10.44
C GLU A 295 -18.02 -15.44 -9.94
N CYS A 296 -18.22 -15.25 -8.63
CA CYS A 296 -18.53 -13.95 -8.03
C CYS A 296 -17.42 -12.94 -8.30
N TRP A 297 -16.16 -13.37 -8.36
CA TRP A 297 -15.02 -12.48 -8.60
C TRP A 297 -14.94 -12.02 -10.05
N ILE A 298 -15.38 -12.86 -10.99
CA ILE A 298 -15.51 -12.45 -12.40
C ILE A 298 -16.65 -11.44 -12.54
N GLN A 299 -17.77 -11.67 -11.86
CA GLN A 299 -18.89 -10.71 -11.83
C GLN A 299 -18.48 -9.38 -11.20
N LEU A 300 -17.65 -9.41 -10.16
CA LEU A 300 -17.05 -8.20 -9.59
C LEU A 300 -16.27 -7.42 -10.66
N LEU A 301 -15.38 -8.08 -11.41
CA LEU A 301 -14.61 -7.42 -12.47
C LEU A 301 -15.51 -6.88 -13.60
N GLN A 302 -16.63 -7.55 -13.90
CA GLN A 302 -17.58 -7.13 -14.94
C GLN A 302 -18.45 -5.94 -14.51
N ASN A 303 -18.82 -5.86 -13.24
CA ASN A 303 -19.83 -4.92 -12.73
C ASN A 303 -19.24 -3.76 -11.92
N ILE A 304 -17.94 -3.76 -11.64
CA ILE A 304 -17.26 -2.65 -10.96
C ILE A 304 -17.05 -1.47 -11.93
N LYS A 305 -16.95 -0.26 -11.37
CA LYS A 305 -16.57 0.92 -12.15
C LYS A 305 -15.20 0.71 -12.82
N PRO A 306 -15.04 1.14 -14.08
CA PRO A 306 -13.81 0.89 -14.85
C PRO A 306 -12.58 1.51 -14.18
N GLU A 307 -12.71 2.66 -13.51
CA GLU A 307 -11.61 3.32 -12.82
C GLU A 307 -11.13 2.54 -11.59
N ALA A 308 -11.99 1.71 -11.00
CA ALA A 308 -11.67 0.88 -9.84
C ALA A 308 -11.25 -0.56 -10.20
N LEU A 309 -11.27 -0.92 -11.49
CA LEU A 309 -10.95 -2.25 -11.98
C LEU A 309 -9.53 -2.68 -11.56
N ASP A 310 -8.58 -1.74 -11.59
CA ASP A 310 -7.21 -1.99 -11.21
C ASP A 310 -7.06 -2.38 -9.73
N ALA A 311 -7.76 -1.66 -8.85
CA ALA A 311 -7.78 -1.94 -7.42
C ALA A 311 -8.47 -3.27 -7.10
N ALA A 312 -9.51 -3.64 -7.85
CA ALA A 312 -10.19 -4.92 -7.68
C ALA A 312 -9.27 -6.09 -8.07
N GLY A 313 -8.51 -5.97 -9.16
CA GLY A 313 -7.55 -7.02 -9.53
C GLY A 313 -6.39 -7.13 -8.56
N ASP A 314 -5.89 -6.02 -7.99
CA ASP A 314 -4.85 -6.08 -6.95
C ASP A 314 -5.34 -6.81 -5.69
N MET A 315 -6.61 -6.62 -5.31
CA MET A 315 -7.24 -7.39 -4.24
C MET A 315 -7.30 -8.89 -4.57
N LEU A 316 -7.79 -9.26 -5.76
CA LEU A 316 -7.88 -10.65 -6.18
C LEU A 316 -6.50 -11.31 -6.28
N ALA A 317 -5.49 -10.60 -6.78
CA ALA A 317 -4.12 -11.10 -6.85
C ALA A 317 -3.52 -11.31 -5.45
N CYS A 318 -3.84 -10.44 -4.49
CA CYS A 318 -3.45 -10.62 -3.08
C CYS A 318 -4.05 -11.91 -2.51
N TRP A 319 -5.33 -12.19 -2.78
CA TRP A 319 -5.95 -13.45 -2.33
C TRP A 319 -5.43 -14.68 -3.07
N ILE A 320 -5.15 -14.61 -4.38
CA ILE A 320 -4.47 -15.70 -5.11
C ILE A 320 -3.09 -15.97 -4.49
N LYS A 321 -2.34 -14.93 -4.12
CA LYS A 321 -1.05 -15.10 -3.45
C LYS A 321 -1.18 -15.89 -2.15
N VAL A 322 -2.21 -15.62 -1.35
CA VAL A 322 -2.51 -16.37 -0.12
C VAL A 322 -3.00 -17.79 -0.43
N GLU A 323 -3.83 -17.96 -1.47
CA GLU A 323 -4.33 -19.26 -1.90
C GLU A 323 -3.16 -20.20 -2.30
N LEU A 324 -2.20 -19.69 -3.07
CA LEU A 324 -1.04 -20.47 -3.54
C LEU A 324 -0.11 -20.90 -2.40
N THR A 325 -0.04 -20.17 -1.27
CA THR A 325 0.79 -20.63 -0.14
C THR A 325 0.24 -21.91 0.48
N VAL A 326 -1.09 -22.10 0.45
CA VAL A 326 -1.80 -23.27 0.98
C VAL A 326 -1.59 -24.52 0.11
N TYR A 327 -1.30 -24.36 -1.18
CA TYR A 327 -1.15 -25.49 -2.10
C TYR A 327 0.07 -26.35 -1.77
N HIS A 328 -0.14 -27.67 -1.67
CA HIS A 328 0.92 -28.65 -1.41
C HIS A 328 1.66 -29.05 -2.70
N SER A 329 2.87 -29.60 -2.57
CA SER A 329 3.75 -29.97 -3.69
C SER A 329 3.10 -30.93 -4.69
N GLY A 330 2.26 -31.86 -4.22
CA GLY A 330 1.49 -32.77 -5.08
C GLY A 330 0.58 -32.09 -6.12
N MET A 331 0.10 -30.86 -5.87
CA MET A 331 -0.71 -30.12 -6.85
C MET A 331 0.10 -29.65 -8.08
N TYR A 332 1.42 -29.66 -7.97
CA TYR A 332 2.34 -29.26 -9.03
C TYR A 332 2.91 -30.44 -9.81
N GLN A 333 2.56 -31.68 -9.43
CA GLN A 333 3.01 -32.87 -10.12
C GLN A 333 2.14 -33.11 -11.37
N ILE A 334 2.77 -32.96 -12.53
CA ILE A 334 2.18 -33.39 -13.80
C ILE A 334 2.22 -34.92 -13.83
N THR A 335 1.17 -35.56 -13.31
CA THR A 335 0.98 -37.01 -13.45
C THR A 335 0.75 -37.35 -14.92
N GLY A 336 1.11 -38.56 -15.36
CA GLY A 336 1.24 -38.97 -16.78
C GLY A 336 0.04 -38.80 -17.74
N ARG A 337 -1.02 -38.08 -17.35
CA ARG A 337 -2.12 -37.61 -18.18
C ARG A 337 -1.84 -36.28 -18.91
N GLY A 338 -0.66 -35.68 -18.72
CA GLY A 338 -0.29 -34.41 -19.33
C GLY A 338 -0.87 -33.19 -18.59
N GLU A 339 -0.67 -32.00 -19.15
CA GLU A 339 -1.14 -30.76 -18.53
C GLU A 339 -2.66 -30.63 -18.62
N PRO A 340 -3.35 -30.21 -17.53
CA PRO A 340 -4.79 -30.03 -17.57
C PRO A 340 -5.17 -28.87 -18.48
N ALA A 341 -6.25 -29.02 -19.22
CA ALA A 341 -6.78 -27.97 -20.11
C ALA A 341 -7.45 -26.81 -19.34
N ASN A 342 -7.87 -27.07 -18.10
CA ASN A 342 -8.53 -26.11 -17.22
C ASN A 342 -8.28 -26.47 -15.75
N TYR A 343 -8.63 -25.56 -14.85
CA TYR A 343 -8.47 -25.75 -13.42
C TYR A 343 -9.70 -26.37 -12.75
N ASN A 344 -10.55 -27.11 -13.46
CA ASN A 344 -11.78 -27.68 -12.91
C ASN A 344 -11.56 -28.65 -11.72
N HIS A 345 -10.33 -29.14 -11.54
CA HIS A 345 -9.93 -29.98 -10.42
C HIS A 345 -9.69 -29.18 -9.12
N LEU A 346 -9.50 -27.87 -9.21
CA LEU A 346 -9.39 -26.99 -8.03
C LEU A 346 -10.78 -26.80 -7.39
N HIS A 347 -10.79 -26.46 -6.12
CA HIS A 347 -12.04 -26.21 -5.38
C HIS A 347 -12.78 -25.01 -5.99
N HIS A 348 -14.11 -25.06 -6.07
CA HIS A 348 -14.99 -23.98 -6.57
C HIS A 348 -14.85 -22.60 -5.88
N ARG A 349 -14.08 -22.53 -4.79
CA ARG A 349 -13.76 -21.29 -4.05
C ARG A 349 -12.52 -20.59 -4.62
N SER A 350 -11.78 -21.30 -5.47
CA SER A 350 -10.49 -20.89 -6.00
C SER A 350 -10.66 -19.71 -6.94
N ILE A 351 -9.98 -18.62 -6.61
CA ILE A 351 -9.96 -17.42 -7.47
C ILE A 351 -9.10 -17.73 -8.70
N CYS A 352 -7.99 -18.44 -8.48
CA CYS A 352 -7.11 -18.90 -9.56
C CYS A 352 -7.87 -19.73 -10.59
N GLN A 353 -8.73 -20.66 -10.15
CA GLN A 353 -9.61 -21.44 -11.02
C GLN A 353 -10.53 -20.55 -11.84
N ALA A 354 -11.26 -19.63 -11.19
CA ALA A 354 -12.25 -18.80 -11.87
C ALA A 354 -11.63 -17.86 -12.90
N VAL A 355 -10.54 -17.18 -12.55
CA VAL A 355 -9.82 -16.27 -13.45
C VAL A 355 -9.26 -17.03 -14.66
N THR A 356 -8.63 -18.18 -14.42
CA THR A 356 -8.03 -18.97 -15.49
C THR A 356 -9.08 -19.62 -16.39
N ASN A 357 -10.14 -20.19 -15.81
CA ASN A 357 -11.23 -20.77 -16.58
C ASN A 357 -11.99 -19.71 -17.40
N TYR A 358 -12.14 -18.51 -16.86
CA TYR A 358 -12.68 -17.38 -17.61
C TYR A 358 -11.82 -17.12 -18.86
N LEU A 359 -10.49 -17.01 -18.71
CA LEU A 359 -9.56 -16.81 -19.82
C LEU A 359 -9.60 -17.95 -20.86
N CYS A 360 -9.61 -19.21 -20.41
CA CYS A 360 -9.68 -20.38 -21.30
C CYS A 360 -10.96 -20.42 -22.14
N ASN A 361 -12.08 -19.93 -21.59
CA ASN A 361 -13.40 -19.98 -22.22
C ASN A 361 -13.74 -18.71 -23.03
N GLN A 362 -12.88 -17.69 -23.06
CA GLN A 362 -13.18 -16.49 -23.85
C GLN A 362 -13.22 -16.81 -25.35
N THR A 363 -14.29 -16.35 -26.01
CA THR A 363 -14.44 -16.30 -27.47
C THR A 363 -14.38 -14.86 -27.95
N GLN A 364 -14.05 -14.64 -29.23
CA GLN A 364 -13.92 -13.30 -29.83
C GLN A 364 -15.21 -12.48 -29.59
N GLY A 365 -15.12 -11.34 -28.88
CA GLY A 365 -16.25 -10.43 -28.60
C GLY A 365 -16.56 -10.15 -27.12
N THR A 366 -15.77 -10.67 -26.18
CA THR A 366 -15.92 -10.42 -24.73
C THR A 366 -15.25 -9.11 -24.30
N SER A 367 -15.64 -8.57 -23.13
CA SER A 367 -15.06 -7.33 -22.58
C SER A 367 -13.54 -7.42 -22.51
N GLN A 368 -12.87 -6.63 -23.34
CA GLN A 368 -11.41 -6.59 -23.42
C GLN A 368 -10.80 -6.14 -22.09
N ASP A 369 -11.46 -5.25 -21.36
CA ASP A 369 -11.00 -4.73 -20.07
C ASP A 369 -10.94 -5.81 -18.98
N VAL A 370 -11.98 -6.64 -18.89
CA VAL A 370 -12.01 -7.76 -17.92
C VAL A 370 -10.96 -8.81 -18.29
N THR A 371 -10.80 -9.09 -19.59
CA THR A 371 -9.78 -10.03 -20.08
C THR A 371 -8.37 -9.53 -19.78
N ARG A 372 -8.09 -8.26 -20.08
CA ARG A 372 -6.86 -7.55 -19.71
C ARG A 372 -6.60 -7.68 -18.22
N GLN A 373 -7.62 -7.45 -17.40
CA GLN A 373 -7.46 -7.48 -15.96
C GLN A 373 -7.21 -8.88 -15.41
N CYS A 374 -7.89 -9.89 -15.95
CA CYS A 374 -7.62 -11.29 -15.62
C CYS A 374 -6.16 -11.66 -15.94
N PHE A 375 -5.63 -11.25 -17.09
CA PHE A 375 -4.21 -11.43 -17.42
C PHE A 375 -3.28 -10.67 -16.48
N ARG A 376 -3.61 -9.41 -16.13
CA ARG A 376 -2.85 -8.62 -15.15
C ARG A 376 -2.76 -9.35 -13.81
N ILE A 377 -3.88 -9.88 -13.30
CA ILE A 377 -3.95 -10.63 -12.04
C ILE A 377 -3.01 -11.83 -12.04
N ILE A 378 -3.09 -12.71 -13.05
CA ILE A 378 -2.26 -13.92 -13.10
C ILE A 378 -0.79 -13.64 -13.45
N SER A 379 -0.50 -12.46 -14.03
CA SER A 379 0.86 -12.01 -14.33
C SER A 379 1.58 -11.37 -13.12
N GLN A 380 0.94 -11.25 -11.96
CA GLN A 380 1.60 -10.73 -10.76
C GLN A 380 2.64 -11.71 -10.19
N SER A 381 3.60 -11.19 -9.44
CA SER A 381 4.66 -12.00 -8.83
C SER A 381 4.12 -12.74 -7.61
N PHE A 382 4.05 -14.07 -7.72
CA PHE A 382 3.61 -14.95 -6.63
C PHE A 382 4.80 -15.66 -5.97
N THR A 383 4.63 -16.04 -4.70
CA THR A 383 5.64 -16.79 -3.93
C THR A 383 5.83 -18.21 -4.45
N LYS A 384 4.74 -18.82 -4.90
CA LYS A 384 4.74 -20.07 -5.66
C LYS A 384 4.19 -19.80 -7.06
N PRO A 385 4.66 -20.54 -8.07
CA PRO A 385 4.09 -20.49 -9.41
C PRO A 385 2.64 -20.97 -9.41
N LEU A 386 1.89 -20.61 -10.45
CA LEU A 386 0.56 -21.17 -10.70
C LEU A 386 0.64 -22.69 -10.95
N PRO A 387 -0.42 -23.45 -10.64
CA PRO A 387 -0.48 -24.88 -10.95
C PRO A 387 -0.28 -25.15 -12.46
N PRO A 388 0.27 -26.29 -12.86
CA PRO A 388 0.43 -26.63 -14.27
C PRO A 388 -0.89 -26.54 -15.03
N LEU A 389 -0.86 -25.89 -16.19
CA LEU A 389 -2.00 -25.71 -17.11
C LEU A 389 -1.47 -25.79 -18.54
N ASN A 390 -2.29 -26.22 -19.48
CA ASN A 390 -1.96 -26.10 -20.89
C ASN A 390 -2.11 -24.62 -21.36
N TRP A 391 -0.98 -23.91 -21.49
CA TRP A 391 -0.92 -22.50 -21.88
C TRP A 391 -0.97 -22.24 -23.39
N SER A 392 -1.27 -23.25 -24.22
CA SER A 392 -1.36 -23.08 -25.68
C SER A 392 -2.42 -22.06 -26.11
N PHE A 393 -3.44 -21.81 -25.29
CA PHE A 393 -4.48 -20.82 -25.59
C PHE A 393 -3.96 -19.38 -25.64
N LEU A 394 -2.80 -19.08 -25.03
CA LEU A 394 -2.22 -17.72 -25.03
C LEU A 394 -1.98 -17.19 -26.45
N GLN A 395 -1.73 -18.07 -27.42
CA GLN A 395 -1.53 -17.67 -28.82
C GLN A 395 -2.72 -16.90 -29.41
N LYS A 396 -3.94 -17.16 -28.91
CA LYS A 396 -5.17 -16.48 -29.36
C LYS A 396 -5.24 -15.00 -28.96
N PHE A 397 -4.42 -14.58 -28.00
CA PHE A 397 -4.49 -13.26 -27.36
C PHE A 397 -3.34 -12.33 -27.76
N LEU A 398 -2.32 -12.82 -28.48
CA LEU A 398 -1.15 -12.05 -28.88
C LEU A 398 -1.48 -10.84 -29.77
N ASP A 399 -2.49 -10.98 -30.63
CA ASP A 399 -2.87 -9.97 -31.62
C ASP A 399 -3.94 -8.99 -31.11
N GLN A 400 -4.48 -9.17 -29.89
CA GLN A 400 -5.61 -8.38 -29.41
C GLN A 400 -5.21 -7.00 -28.92
N SER A 401 -4.27 -6.91 -27.98
CA SER A 401 -3.74 -5.64 -27.48
C SER A 401 -2.30 -5.78 -27.02
N SER A 402 -1.54 -4.68 -27.07
CA SER A 402 -0.15 -4.64 -26.60
C SER A 402 -0.02 -4.97 -25.11
N GLU A 403 -0.98 -4.51 -24.29
CA GLU A 403 -0.98 -4.78 -22.86
C GLU A 403 -1.34 -6.23 -22.53
N ILE A 404 -2.32 -6.83 -23.22
CA ILE A 404 -2.63 -8.26 -23.07
C ILE A 404 -1.44 -9.09 -23.49
N ARG A 405 -0.83 -8.78 -24.64
CA ARG A 405 0.39 -9.45 -25.12
C ARG A 405 1.51 -9.39 -24.08
N MET A 406 1.78 -8.21 -23.52
CA MET A 406 2.75 -8.01 -22.46
C MET A 406 2.48 -8.96 -21.28
N HIS A 407 1.24 -8.99 -20.75
CA HIS A 407 0.89 -9.88 -19.65
C HIS A 407 0.96 -11.37 -20.02
N CYS A 408 0.56 -11.76 -21.23
CA CYS A 408 0.70 -13.14 -21.71
C CYS A 408 2.16 -13.60 -21.72
N LEU A 409 3.08 -12.75 -22.20
CA LEU A 409 4.51 -13.04 -22.21
C LEU A 409 5.07 -13.18 -20.79
N VAL A 410 4.66 -12.33 -19.85
CA VAL A 410 5.08 -12.44 -18.43
C VAL A 410 4.60 -13.75 -17.82
N VAL A 411 3.34 -14.12 -18.05
CA VAL A 411 2.77 -15.38 -17.54
C VAL A 411 3.53 -16.57 -18.11
N ALA A 412 3.74 -16.60 -19.42
CA ALA A 412 4.44 -17.69 -20.08
C ALA A 412 5.90 -17.81 -19.64
N ALA A 413 6.63 -16.68 -19.51
CA ALA A 413 8.01 -16.66 -19.02
C ALA A 413 8.14 -17.29 -17.62
N ARG A 414 7.23 -16.93 -16.71
CA ARG A 414 7.23 -17.48 -15.34
C ARG A 414 6.81 -18.94 -15.26
N GLN A 415 5.90 -19.36 -16.13
CA GLN A 415 5.40 -20.73 -16.16
C GLN A 415 6.30 -21.70 -16.92
N ALA A 416 7.20 -21.22 -17.79
CA ALA A 416 8.09 -22.04 -18.62
C ALA A 416 8.98 -23.03 -17.83
N LYS A 417 9.28 -22.73 -16.56
CA LYS A 417 10.02 -23.64 -15.67
C LYS A 417 9.23 -24.93 -15.41
N ILE A 418 7.92 -24.82 -15.17
CA ILE A 418 7.08 -25.92 -14.67
C ILE A 418 6.24 -26.53 -15.78
N SER A 419 5.76 -25.69 -16.70
CA SER A 419 4.84 -26.06 -17.75
C SER A 419 5.55 -26.19 -19.10
N PRO A 420 5.58 -27.40 -19.70
CA PRO A 420 6.06 -27.60 -21.06
C PRO A 420 5.33 -26.79 -22.13
N SER A 421 4.01 -26.57 -22.03
CA SER A 421 3.28 -25.76 -23.02
C SER A 421 3.68 -24.29 -22.98
N ALA A 422 3.85 -23.71 -21.78
CA ALA A 422 4.37 -22.35 -21.63
C ALA A 422 5.79 -22.22 -22.20
N ARG A 423 6.65 -23.22 -21.98
CA ARG A 423 8.00 -23.25 -22.56
C ARG A 423 7.96 -23.25 -24.08
N ARG A 424 7.19 -24.17 -24.70
CA ARG A 424 7.06 -24.26 -26.17
C ARG A 424 6.51 -22.96 -26.77
N PHE A 425 5.55 -22.34 -26.10
CA PHE A 425 5.03 -21.03 -26.50
C PHE A 425 6.13 -19.96 -26.50
N MET A 426 6.94 -19.87 -25.44
CA MET A 426 8.07 -18.94 -25.37
C MET A 426 9.15 -19.25 -26.40
N GLU A 427 9.49 -20.52 -26.62
CA GLU A 427 10.46 -20.93 -27.65
C GLU A 427 10.02 -20.49 -29.06
N GLY A 428 8.75 -20.71 -29.39
CA GLY A 428 8.16 -20.27 -30.66
C GLY A 428 8.15 -18.74 -30.81
N PHE A 429 7.75 -18.02 -29.75
CA PHE A 429 7.75 -16.56 -29.75
C PHE A 429 9.16 -15.98 -29.92
N LEU A 430 10.13 -16.42 -29.11
CA LEU A 430 11.52 -15.94 -29.17
C LEU A 430 12.21 -16.31 -30.49
N GLY A 431 11.92 -17.49 -31.04
CA GLY A 431 12.48 -17.92 -32.33
C GLY A 431 12.00 -17.08 -33.51
N SER A 432 10.73 -16.69 -33.49
CA SER A 432 10.10 -15.84 -34.53
C SER A 432 10.29 -14.34 -34.30
N PHE A 433 10.75 -13.94 -33.12
CA PHE A 433 10.87 -12.53 -32.74
C PHE A 433 11.89 -11.78 -33.59
N LYS A 434 11.46 -10.65 -34.14
CA LYS A 434 12.30 -9.67 -34.84
C LYS A 434 12.24 -8.35 -34.07
N PRO A 435 13.37 -7.87 -33.51
CA PRO A 435 13.41 -6.59 -32.82
C PRO A 435 13.07 -5.44 -33.78
N SER A 436 12.18 -4.56 -33.35
CA SER A 436 11.78 -3.35 -34.06
C SER A 436 11.39 -2.26 -33.06
N MET A 437 11.28 -1.01 -33.51
CA MET A 437 10.82 0.09 -32.66
C MET A 437 9.39 -0.13 -32.14
N ASP A 438 8.54 -0.75 -32.97
CA ASP A 438 7.14 -1.06 -32.61
C ASP A 438 7.05 -2.06 -31.45
N ASN A 439 8.05 -2.94 -31.30
CA ASN A 439 8.10 -3.97 -30.27
C ASN A 439 8.98 -3.60 -29.07
N LYS A 440 9.35 -2.32 -28.92
CA LYS A 440 10.22 -1.85 -27.83
C LYS A 440 9.68 -2.21 -26.44
N VAL A 441 8.37 -2.11 -26.23
CA VAL A 441 7.72 -2.45 -24.95
C VAL A 441 7.91 -3.94 -24.64
N ASP A 442 7.75 -4.80 -25.64
CA ASP A 442 7.92 -6.25 -25.49
C ASP A 442 9.38 -6.61 -25.18
N ILE A 443 10.34 -5.94 -25.83
CA ILE A 443 11.77 -6.10 -25.54
C ILE A 443 12.06 -5.75 -24.08
N VAL A 444 11.69 -4.54 -23.62
CA VAL A 444 11.93 -4.09 -22.24
C VAL A 444 11.30 -5.06 -21.23
N ASN A 445 10.07 -5.50 -21.50
CA ASN A 445 9.35 -6.44 -20.63
C ASN A 445 10.06 -7.81 -20.55
N LEU A 446 10.47 -8.38 -21.68
CA LEU A 446 11.19 -9.66 -21.71
C LEU A 446 12.55 -9.58 -21.00
N PHE A 447 13.30 -8.47 -21.17
CA PHE A 447 14.56 -8.26 -20.45
C PHE A 447 14.35 -8.04 -18.95
N THR A 448 13.24 -7.40 -18.54
CA THR A 448 12.86 -7.28 -17.12
C THR A 448 12.62 -8.64 -16.47
N HIS A 449 12.10 -9.61 -17.25
CA HIS A 449 11.84 -10.98 -16.82
C HIS A 449 12.89 -11.99 -17.30
N LEU A 450 14.11 -11.53 -17.62
CA LEU A 450 15.17 -12.40 -18.13
C LEU A 450 15.56 -13.50 -17.13
N SER A 451 15.49 -13.24 -15.83
CA SER A 451 15.75 -14.25 -14.80
C SER A 451 14.79 -15.44 -14.90
N ASP A 452 13.51 -15.17 -15.17
CA ASP A 452 12.48 -16.21 -15.30
C ASP A 452 12.71 -17.01 -16.60
N LEU A 453 13.05 -16.31 -17.69
CA LEU A 453 13.37 -16.91 -18.99
C LEU A 453 14.60 -17.82 -18.94
N CYS A 454 15.69 -17.39 -18.29
CA CYS A 454 16.91 -18.18 -18.16
C CYS A 454 16.69 -19.50 -17.43
N VAL A 455 15.71 -19.56 -16.52
CA VAL A 455 15.37 -20.79 -15.78
C VAL A 455 14.43 -21.69 -16.58
N GLY A 456 13.52 -21.11 -17.37
CA GLY A 456 12.46 -21.84 -18.05
C GLY A 456 12.75 -22.23 -19.51
N VAL A 457 13.61 -21.51 -20.21
CA VAL A 457 13.82 -21.62 -21.67
C VAL A 457 15.26 -22.08 -21.98
N PRO A 458 15.46 -23.03 -22.91
CA PRO A 458 16.80 -23.48 -23.31
C PRO A 458 17.66 -22.37 -23.91
N PRO A 459 18.99 -22.37 -23.67
CA PRO A 459 19.91 -21.37 -24.20
C PRO A 459 19.87 -21.22 -25.73
N ASN A 460 19.56 -22.29 -26.46
CA ASN A 460 19.52 -22.29 -27.93
C ASN A 460 18.48 -21.32 -28.52
N HIS A 461 17.39 -21.06 -27.79
CA HIS A 461 16.36 -20.10 -28.21
C HIS A 461 16.60 -18.71 -27.61
N LEU A 462 17.22 -18.65 -26.43
CA LEU A 462 17.47 -17.40 -25.72
C LEU A 462 18.64 -16.61 -26.32
N LYS A 463 19.74 -17.29 -26.67
CA LYS A 463 20.94 -16.65 -27.22
C LYS A 463 20.67 -15.85 -28.50
N PRO A 464 20.02 -16.42 -29.55
CA PRO A 464 19.73 -15.66 -30.77
C PRO A 464 18.81 -14.47 -30.54
N PHE A 465 17.86 -14.59 -29.60
CA PHE A 465 16.98 -13.48 -29.24
C PHE A 465 17.76 -12.33 -28.59
N ILE A 466 18.63 -12.63 -27.61
CA ILE A 466 19.46 -11.63 -26.92
C ILE A 466 20.40 -10.95 -27.92
N GLU A 467 21.08 -11.73 -28.76
CA GLU A 467 22.00 -11.19 -29.78
C GLU A 467 21.27 -10.23 -30.72
N LYS A 468 20.12 -10.62 -31.29
CA LYS A 468 19.31 -9.74 -32.16
C LYS A 468 18.90 -8.46 -31.45
N CYS A 469 18.44 -8.54 -30.20
CA CYS A 469 18.00 -7.35 -29.45
C CYS A 469 19.16 -6.41 -29.12
N LEU A 470 20.34 -6.95 -28.80
CA LEU A 470 21.55 -6.16 -28.54
C LEU A 470 22.06 -5.49 -29.81
N CYS A 471 22.12 -6.21 -30.94
CA CYS A 471 22.46 -5.62 -32.24
C CYS A 471 21.52 -4.47 -32.58
N PHE A 472 20.21 -4.67 -32.46
CA PHE A 472 19.21 -3.61 -32.67
C PHE A 472 19.41 -2.41 -31.74
N ALA A 473 19.72 -2.63 -30.46
CA ALA A 473 19.98 -1.53 -29.52
C ALA A 473 21.25 -0.75 -29.90
N LEU A 474 22.31 -1.44 -30.34
CA LEU A 474 23.56 -0.84 -30.78
C LEU A 474 23.37 -0.03 -32.07
N GLU A 475 22.70 -0.59 -33.09
CA GLU A 475 22.38 0.10 -34.34
C GLU A 475 21.61 1.41 -34.10
N ASN A 476 20.60 1.37 -33.22
CA ASN A 476 19.83 2.57 -32.89
C ASN A 476 20.63 3.60 -32.08
N SER A 477 21.55 3.15 -31.21
CA SER A 477 22.44 4.06 -30.48
C SER A 477 23.42 4.78 -31.42
N ALA A 478 23.96 4.08 -32.42
CA ALA A 478 24.87 4.65 -33.40
C ALA A 478 24.19 5.71 -34.29
N ILE A 479 22.93 5.45 -34.69
CA ILE A 479 22.09 6.41 -35.43
C ILE A 479 21.83 7.68 -34.60
N LEU A 480 21.58 7.54 -33.29
CA LEU A 480 21.34 8.68 -32.39
C LEU A 480 22.62 9.50 -32.10
N GLU A 481 23.80 8.88 -32.15
CA GLU A 481 25.10 9.54 -32.01
C GLU A 481 25.64 10.12 -33.33
N GLY A 482 24.87 10.04 -34.42
CA GLY A 482 25.26 10.59 -35.73
C GLY A 482 26.43 9.85 -36.39
N LYS A 483 26.71 8.60 -35.97
CA LYS A 483 27.72 7.75 -36.60
C LYS A 483 27.01 6.67 -37.41
N GLU A 484 26.81 6.92 -38.70
CA GLU A 484 26.52 5.84 -39.64
C GLU A 484 27.69 4.84 -39.59
N LEU A 485 27.39 3.60 -39.20
CA LEU A 485 28.34 2.49 -39.22
C LEU A 485 28.56 2.07 -40.68
N VAL A 486 29.74 2.38 -41.21
CA VAL A 486 30.29 1.86 -42.47
C VAL A 486 30.64 0.39 -42.35
#